data_AF-X1MM94-F1
#
_entry.id   AF-X1MM94-F1
#
_cell.length_a   1.000
_cell.length_b   1.000
_cell.length_c   1.000
_cell.angle_alpha   90.00
_cell.angle_beta   90.00
_cell.angle_gamma   90.00
#
_symmetry.space_group_name_H-M   'P 1'
#
loop_
_entity.id
_entity.type
_entity.pdbx_description
1 polymer ?
#
loop_
_entity_poly.entity_id
_entity_poly.type
_entity_poly.pdbx_seq_one_letter_code
_entity_poly.pdbx_strand_id
1 'polypeptide(L)'
;MAILGYDLKVLTFMGAPAEVTAAKVSMSVDKNTLMPISLNGDENTERQFMITAGLATAAMEHNAFEQNLGGTAASTVRFIRESNSNAIPIYTITIDNLAYCLSQLIGYPHYIKDRIENEVNAGKIVTAPQTTIEYAGWTGTAYIVMDPETGYSNFTLFGHLAGA
;
A
#
# COMPACT_ATOMS: atom_id res chain seq x y z
N MET A 1 2.89 -10.07 12.87
CA MET A 1 2.53 -9.13 13.94
C MET A 1 1.82 -7.96 13.29
N ALA A 2 0.82 -7.38 13.95
CA ALA A 2 0.17 -6.17 13.48
C ALA A 2 0.21 -5.10 14.57
N ILE A 3 0.50 -3.87 14.17
CA ILE A 3 0.58 -2.71 15.07
C ILE A 3 -0.64 -1.84 14.78
N LEU A 4 -1.36 -1.45 15.84
CA LEU A 4 -2.49 -0.52 15.75
C LEU A 4 -2.06 0.85 16.25
N GLY A 5 -2.49 1.89 15.53
CA GLY A 5 -2.30 3.29 15.87
C GLY A 5 -3.64 4.03 15.92
N TYR A 6 -3.71 5.03 16.78
CA TYR A 6 -4.87 5.93 16.90
C TYR A 6 -4.39 7.36 16.75
N ASP A 7 -5.07 8.13 15.91
CA ASP A 7 -4.93 9.57 15.88
C ASP A 7 -6.06 10.21 16.71
N LEU A 8 -5.70 11.14 17.59
CA LEU A 8 -6.58 11.74 18.57
C LEU A 8 -6.84 13.20 18.22
N LYS A 9 -8.11 13.56 18.09
CA LYS A 9 -8.51 14.96 18.06
C LYS A 9 -8.69 15.45 19.49
N VAL A 10 -7.88 16.44 19.87
CA VAL A 10 -7.93 17.05 21.21
C VAL A 10 -8.58 18.42 21.10
N LEU A 11 -9.73 18.60 21.75
CA LEU A 11 -10.35 19.91 21.93
C LEU A 11 -9.77 20.56 23.18
N THR A 12 -9.25 21.77 23.03
CA THR A 12 -8.65 22.52 24.14
C THR A 12 -9.60 23.63 24.59
N PHE A 13 -9.84 23.72 25.90
CA PHE A 13 -10.54 24.84 26.53
C PHE A 13 -9.58 25.56 27.49
N MET A 14 -9.40 26.87 27.30
CA MET A 14 -8.49 27.70 28.10
C MET A 14 -7.05 27.14 28.21
N GLY A 15 -6.53 26.54 27.13
CA GLY A 15 -5.18 25.97 27.09
C GLY A 15 -5.04 24.60 27.74
N ALA A 16 -6.11 24.03 28.32
CA ALA A 16 -6.15 22.67 28.82
C ALA A 16 -6.96 21.74 27.90
N PRO A 17 -6.52 20.49 27.67
CA PRO A 17 -7.33 19.51 26.94
C PRO A 17 -8.63 19.25 27.69
N ALA A 18 -9.75 19.49 27.04
CA ALA A 18 -11.10 19.37 27.60
C ALA A 18 -11.85 18.14 27.05
N GLU A 19 -11.57 17.76 25.80
CA GLU A 19 -12.15 16.58 25.17
C GLU A 19 -11.11 15.90 24.28
N VAL A 20 -11.12 14.57 24.28
CA VAL A 20 -10.28 13.76 23.40
C VAL A 20 -11.19 12.76 22.68
N THR A 21 -11.16 12.79 21.36
CA THR A 21 -11.93 11.86 20.52
C THR A 21 -10.96 11.13 19.60
N ALA A 22 -11.11 9.80 19.47
CA ALA A 22 -10.38 9.05 18.45
C ALA A 22 -10.89 9.47 17.06
N ALA A 23 -10.02 10.05 16.25
CA ALA A 23 -10.37 10.58 14.94
C ALA A 23 -10.17 9.54 13.85
N LYS A 24 -9.04 8.80 13.88
CA LYS A 24 -8.67 7.81 12.86
C LYS A 24 -7.92 6.65 13.49
N VAL A 25 -8.02 5.47 12.88
CA VAL A 25 -7.33 4.24 13.29
C VAL A 25 -6.48 3.75 12.13
N SER A 26 -5.27 3.30 12.42
CA SER A 26 -4.35 2.72 11.43
C SER A 26 -3.88 1.34 11.87
N MET A 27 -3.63 0.45 10.92
CA MET A 27 -3.00 -0.85 11.15
C MET A 27 -1.82 -1.00 10.21
N SER A 28 -0.74 -1.59 10.71
CA SER A 28 0.39 -2.04 9.89
C SER A 28 0.60 -3.53 10.11
N VAL A 29 0.58 -4.30 9.03
CA VAL A 29 0.89 -5.74 9.04
C VAL A 29 2.31 -5.93 8.54
N ASP A 30 3.21 -6.41 9.40
CA ASP A 30 4.64 -6.47 9.05
C ASP A 30 4.94 -7.57 8.02
N LYS A 31 4.40 -8.78 8.23
CA LYS A 31 4.74 -9.94 7.41
C LYS A 31 3.68 -11.03 7.52
N ASN A 32 3.34 -11.61 6.37
CA ASN A 32 2.63 -12.88 6.26
C ASN A 32 3.53 -13.86 5.50
N THR A 33 3.84 -15.03 6.09
CA THR A 33 4.75 -16.02 5.48
C THR A 33 3.96 -17.26 5.12
N LEU A 34 3.99 -17.64 3.85
CA LEU A 34 3.28 -18.79 3.30
C LEU A 34 4.31 -19.68 2.57
N MET A 35 4.10 -20.99 2.62
CA MET A 35 4.90 -22.01 1.92
C MET A 35 3.94 -22.94 1.19
N PRO A 36 3.36 -22.50 0.06
CA PRO A 36 2.46 -23.34 -0.71
C PRO A 36 3.22 -24.50 -1.34
N ILE A 37 2.55 -25.66 -1.46
CA ILE A 37 3.04 -26.82 -2.20
C ILE A 37 1.93 -27.24 -3.17
N SER A 38 2.24 -27.30 -4.45
CA SER A 38 1.31 -27.71 -5.51
C SER A 38 1.03 -29.20 -5.40
N LEU A 39 -0.26 -29.58 -5.47
CA LEU A 39 -0.68 -30.99 -5.51
C LEU A 39 -0.12 -31.74 -6.73
N ASN A 40 0.16 -31.01 -7.81
CA ASN A 40 0.70 -31.55 -9.05
C ASN A 40 2.20 -31.22 -9.25
N GLY A 41 2.84 -30.58 -8.26
CA GLY A 41 4.24 -30.15 -8.35
C GLY A 41 4.50 -28.99 -9.33
N ASP A 42 3.47 -28.25 -9.73
CA ASP A 42 3.61 -27.06 -10.59
C ASP A 42 3.92 -25.81 -9.76
N GLU A 43 5.17 -25.34 -9.85
CA GLU A 43 5.67 -24.13 -9.20
C GLU A 43 4.93 -22.86 -9.66
N ASN A 44 4.36 -22.84 -10.88
CA ASN A 44 3.57 -21.68 -11.32
C ASN A 44 2.28 -21.54 -10.53
N THR A 45 1.66 -22.66 -10.16
CA THR A 45 0.47 -22.66 -9.31
C THR A 45 0.80 -22.13 -7.91
N GLU A 46 1.95 -22.49 -7.35
CA GLU A 46 2.44 -21.98 -6.07
C GLU A 46 2.68 -20.47 -6.11
N ARG A 47 3.35 -19.99 -7.16
CA ARG A 47 3.61 -18.56 -7.41
C ARG A 47 2.31 -17.77 -7.55
N GLN A 48 1.36 -18.28 -8.33
CA GLN A 48 0.03 -17.66 -8.50
C GLN A 48 -0.74 -17.61 -7.19
N PHE A 49 -0.64 -18.66 -6.37
CA PHE A 49 -1.22 -18.67 -5.03
C PHE A 49 -0.61 -17.58 -4.16
N MET A 50 0.73 -17.44 -4.14
CA MET A 50 1.42 -16.39 -3.37
C MET A 50 0.94 -14.98 -3.76
N ILE A 51 0.86 -14.69 -5.06
CA ILE A 51 0.41 -13.39 -5.56
C ILE A 51 -1.05 -13.14 -5.16
N THR A 52 -1.92 -14.13 -5.37
CA THR A 52 -3.36 -14.01 -5.06
C THR A 52 -3.60 -13.84 -3.57
N ALA A 53 -2.88 -14.60 -2.73
CA ALA A 53 -2.93 -14.49 -1.28
C ALA A 53 -2.44 -13.10 -0.83
N GLY A 54 -1.36 -12.59 -1.41
CA GLY A 54 -0.87 -11.24 -1.16
C GLY A 54 -1.93 -10.17 -1.46
N LEU A 55 -2.53 -10.21 -2.64
CA LEU A 55 -3.59 -9.29 -3.04
C LEU A 55 -4.82 -9.38 -2.14
N ALA A 56 -5.27 -10.60 -1.82
CA ALA A 56 -6.42 -10.83 -0.95
C ALA A 56 -6.17 -10.29 0.46
N THR A 57 -4.99 -10.56 1.02
CA THR A 57 -4.63 -10.07 2.36
C THR A 57 -4.48 -8.55 2.41
N ALA A 58 -3.88 -7.92 1.38
CA ALA A 58 -3.84 -6.47 1.26
C ALA A 58 -5.25 -5.85 1.12
N ALA A 59 -6.20 -6.54 0.48
CA ALA A 59 -7.60 -6.11 0.45
C ALA A 59 -8.30 -6.28 1.82
N MET A 60 -7.93 -7.32 2.58
CA MET A 60 -8.46 -7.53 3.93
C MET A 60 -8.09 -6.38 4.88
N GLU A 61 -6.96 -5.68 4.67
CA GLU A 61 -6.54 -4.57 5.53
C GLU A 61 -7.57 -3.44 5.61
N HIS A 62 -8.14 -3.02 4.48
CA HIS A 62 -9.21 -2.01 4.52
C HIS A 62 -10.56 -2.62 4.88
N ASN A 63 -10.86 -3.84 4.40
CA ASN A 63 -12.12 -4.52 4.70
C ASN A 63 -12.32 -4.77 6.20
N ALA A 64 -11.25 -5.09 6.94
CA ALA A 64 -11.32 -5.30 8.38
C ALA A 64 -11.80 -4.03 9.11
N PHE A 65 -11.38 -2.85 8.65
CA PHE A 65 -11.88 -1.59 9.20
C PHE A 65 -13.29 -1.27 8.75
N GLU A 66 -13.57 -1.34 7.45
CA GLU A 66 -14.88 -0.98 6.89
C GLU A 66 -16.00 -1.87 7.47
N GLN A 67 -15.75 -3.16 7.69
CA GLN A 67 -16.76 -4.08 8.25
C GLN A 67 -16.97 -3.90 9.75
N ASN A 68 -15.92 -3.65 10.53
CA ASN A 68 -16.01 -3.61 11.99
C ASN A 68 -16.29 -2.21 12.55
N LEU A 69 -15.77 -1.16 11.90
CA LEU A 69 -15.88 0.23 12.35
C LEU A 69 -16.78 1.09 11.46
N GLY A 70 -17.15 0.59 10.28
CA GLY A 70 -17.83 1.39 9.26
C GLY A 70 -16.92 2.43 8.60
N GLY A 71 -17.49 3.27 7.75
CA GLY A 71 -16.75 4.32 7.05
C GLY A 71 -15.92 3.81 5.86
N THR A 72 -14.83 4.51 5.56
CA THR A 72 -13.95 4.22 4.42
C THR A 72 -12.52 4.07 4.91
N ALA A 73 -11.81 3.05 4.45
CA ALA A 73 -10.45 2.77 4.87
C ALA A 73 -9.47 2.73 3.69
N ALA A 74 -8.25 3.19 3.95
CA ALA A 74 -7.14 3.16 3.01
C ALA A 74 -6.40 1.81 3.08
N SER A 75 -5.96 1.31 1.92
CA SER A 75 -4.95 0.25 1.79
C SER A 75 -4.22 0.44 0.47
N THR A 76 -3.08 -0.23 0.29
CA THR A 76 -2.31 -0.18 -0.96
C THR A 76 -3.20 -0.53 -2.16
N VAL A 77 -3.92 -1.66 -2.11
CA VAL A 77 -4.79 -2.08 -3.23
C VAL A 77 -5.95 -1.14 -3.47
N ARG A 78 -6.50 -0.50 -2.42
CA ARG A 78 -7.55 0.51 -2.57
C ARG A 78 -6.99 1.75 -3.24
N PHE A 79 -5.83 2.25 -2.81
CA PHE A 79 -5.17 3.40 -3.44
C PHE A 79 -4.87 3.18 -4.92
N ILE A 80 -4.38 1.99 -5.30
CA ILE A 80 -4.17 1.64 -6.72
C ILE A 80 -5.51 1.67 -7.48
N ARG A 81 -6.56 1.05 -6.93
CA ARG A 81 -7.90 1.02 -7.54
C ARG A 81 -8.48 2.44 -7.71
N GLU A 82 -8.40 3.28 -6.69
CA GLU A 82 -8.92 4.64 -6.73
C GLU A 82 -8.10 5.52 -7.70
N SER A 83 -6.78 5.31 -7.78
CA SER A 83 -5.95 5.96 -8.80
C SER A 83 -6.44 5.62 -10.21
N ASN A 84 -6.70 4.35 -10.48
CA ASN A 84 -7.27 3.92 -11.76
C ASN A 84 -8.64 4.54 -12.02
N SER A 85 -9.51 4.58 -11.00
CA SER A 85 -10.85 5.18 -11.09
C SER A 85 -10.81 6.68 -11.40
N ASN A 86 -9.77 7.37 -10.92
CA ASN A 86 -9.52 8.79 -11.17
C ASN A 86 -8.74 9.05 -12.48
N ALA A 87 -8.62 8.04 -13.35
CA ALA A 87 -7.89 8.10 -14.61
C ALA A 87 -6.40 8.50 -14.45
N ILE A 88 -5.80 8.19 -13.29
CA ILE A 88 -4.38 8.38 -13.05
C ILE A 88 -3.64 7.18 -13.64
N PRO A 89 -2.66 7.39 -14.54
CA PRO A 89 -1.88 6.30 -15.12
C PRO A 89 -1.21 5.45 -14.04
N ILE A 90 -1.20 4.13 -14.24
CA ILE A 90 -0.50 3.17 -13.39
C ILE A 90 0.62 2.55 -14.20
N TYR A 91 1.85 2.65 -13.69
CA TYR A 91 3.04 2.10 -14.32
C TYR A 91 3.37 0.74 -13.73
N THR A 92 3.66 -0.21 -14.62
CA THR A 92 4.40 -1.43 -14.30
C THR A 92 5.86 -1.18 -14.65
N ILE A 93 6.68 -1.09 -13.63
CA ILE A 93 8.08 -0.70 -13.67
C ILE A 93 8.92 -1.97 -13.66
N THR A 94 9.72 -2.12 -14.70
CA THR A 94 10.71 -3.20 -14.89
C THR A 94 12.07 -2.58 -15.16
N ILE A 95 13.11 -3.40 -15.23
CA ILE A 95 14.46 -2.91 -15.51
C ILE A 95 14.55 -2.18 -16.87
N ASP A 96 13.73 -2.60 -17.84
CA ASP A 96 13.74 -2.06 -19.20
C ASP A 96 13.20 -0.62 -19.29
N ASN A 97 12.29 -0.25 -18.39
CA ASN A 97 11.61 1.05 -18.43
C ASN A 97 11.86 1.92 -17.18
N LEU A 98 12.76 1.48 -16.29
CA LEU A 98 12.97 2.06 -14.97
C LEU A 98 13.16 3.57 -14.99
N ALA A 99 14.14 4.04 -15.78
CA ALA A 99 14.48 5.46 -15.85
C ALA A 99 13.30 6.32 -16.33
N TYR A 100 12.55 5.83 -17.33
CA TYR A 100 11.36 6.51 -17.82
C TYR A 100 10.28 6.54 -16.74
N CYS A 101 9.91 5.40 -16.17
CA CYS A 101 8.85 5.32 -15.18
C CYS A 101 9.13 6.16 -13.92
N LEU A 102 10.36 6.16 -13.40
CA LEU A 102 10.74 6.99 -12.25
C LEU A 102 10.57 8.50 -12.50
N SER A 103 10.77 8.95 -13.73
CA SER A 103 10.53 10.35 -14.13
C SER A 103 9.04 10.70 -14.13
N GLN A 104 8.15 9.73 -14.34
CA GLN A 104 6.71 9.92 -14.36
C GLN A 104 6.09 9.95 -12.96
N LEU A 105 6.78 9.44 -11.94
CA LEU A 105 6.27 9.41 -10.56
C LEU A 105 6.33 10.81 -9.91
N ILE A 106 5.23 11.54 -9.96
CA ILE A 106 5.07 12.92 -9.45
C ILE A 106 4.64 12.87 -7.97
N GLY A 107 5.25 13.71 -7.13
CA GLY A 107 4.93 13.77 -5.69
C GLY A 107 5.55 12.65 -4.84
N TYR A 108 6.27 11.71 -5.46
CA TYR A 108 7.03 10.68 -4.75
C TYR A 108 8.32 11.29 -4.16
N PRO A 109 8.58 11.12 -2.85
CA PRO A 109 9.85 11.50 -2.25
C PRO A 109 11.04 10.77 -2.89
N HIS A 110 12.21 11.39 -2.90
CA HIS A 110 13.41 10.81 -3.50
C HIS A 110 13.74 9.43 -2.92
N TYR A 111 13.70 9.27 -1.60
CA TYR A 111 13.98 8.00 -0.95
C TYR A 111 13.00 6.86 -1.33
N ILE A 112 11.76 7.19 -1.72
CA ILE A 112 10.82 6.19 -2.24
C ILE A 112 11.21 5.79 -3.66
N LYS A 113 11.63 6.75 -4.50
CA LYS A 113 12.13 6.46 -5.84
C LYS A 113 13.40 5.60 -5.79
N ASP A 114 14.33 5.91 -4.89
CA ASP A 114 15.56 5.13 -4.68
C ASP A 114 15.22 3.70 -4.24
N ARG A 115 14.20 3.54 -3.39
CA ARG A 115 13.72 2.21 -2.99
C ARG A 115 13.13 1.45 -4.17
N ILE A 116 12.27 2.09 -4.98
CA ILE A 116 11.72 1.47 -6.20
C ILE A 116 12.85 1.05 -7.15
N GLU A 117 13.83 1.92 -7.37
CA GLU A 117 15.02 1.63 -8.18
C GLU A 117 15.77 0.41 -7.67
N ASN A 118 16.03 0.33 -6.36
CA ASN A 118 16.71 -0.82 -5.75
C ASN A 118 15.93 -2.13 -5.88
N GLU A 119 14.60 -2.10 -5.71
CA GLU A 119 13.77 -3.30 -5.86
C GLU A 119 13.76 -3.78 -7.32
N VAL A 120 13.67 -2.86 -8.29
CA VAL A 120 13.73 -3.20 -9.72
C VAL A 120 15.11 -3.71 -10.13
N ASN A 121 16.18 -3.09 -9.64
CA ASN A 121 17.55 -3.57 -9.85
C ASN A 121 17.79 -4.96 -9.23
N ALA A 122 17.02 -5.35 -8.21
CA ALA A 122 17.02 -6.70 -7.65
C ALA A 122 16.18 -7.72 -8.46
N GLY A 123 15.72 -7.36 -9.66
CA GLY A 123 14.95 -8.24 -10.54
C GLY A 123 13.45 -8.28 -10.26
N LYS A 124 12.94 -7.38 -9.41
CA LYS A 124 11.51 -7.33 -9.06
C LYS A 124 10.76 -6.39 -9.98
N ILE A 125 9.44 -6.55 -9.99
CA ILE A 125 8.51 -5.71 -10.74
C ILE A 125 7.78 -4.79 -9.76
N VAL A 126 7.70 -3.51 -10.06
CA VAL A 126 6.99 -2.53 -9.22
C VAL A 126 5.77 -1.98 -9.94
N THR A 127 4.62 -1.93 -9.27
CA THR A 127 3.40 -1.28 -9.79
C THR A 127 3.09 -0.04 -8.97
N ALA A 128 3.02 1.13 -9.62
CA ALA A 128 2.82 2.42 -8.95
C ALA A 128 1.99 3.39 -9.82
N PRO A 129 1.03 4.14 -9.25
CA PRO A 129 0.32 5.21 -9.93
C PRO A 129 1.24 6.42 -10.15
N GLN A 130 0.92 7.23 -11.15
CA GLN A 130 1.73 8.37 -11.56
C GLN A 130 1.90 9.42 -10.45
N THR A 131 0.85 9.64 -9.65
CA THR A 131 0.82 10.73 -8.67
C THR A 131 0.11 10.33 -7.39
N THR A 132 0.35 11.10 -6.33
CA THR A 132 -0.39 10.99 -5.07
C THR A 132 -1.87 11.34 -5.26
N ILE A 133 -2.73 10.69 -4.48
CA ILE A 133 -4.17 10.97 -4.37
C ILE A 133 -4.56 11.28 -2.94
N GLU A 134 -5.73 11.90 -2.76
CA GLU A 134 -6.40 11.99 -1.48
C GLU A 134 -7.57 11.01 -1.46
N TYR A 135 -7.59 10.11 -0.47
CA TYR A 135 -8.65 9.14 -0.27
C TYR A 135 -8.81 8.82 1.22
N ALA A 136 -10.04 8.74 1.71
CA ALA A 136 -10.36 8.50 3.11
C ALA A 136 -9.63 9.45 4.10
N GLY A 137 -9.39 10.71 3.69
CA GLY A 137 -8.65 11.69 4.48
C GLY A 137 -7.17 11.37 4.67
N TRP A 138 -6.61 10.52 3.81
CA TRP A 138 -5.18 10.25 3.67
C TRP A 138 -4.71 10.80 2.32
N THR A 139 -3.65 11.61 2.32
CA THR A 139 -3.01 12.11 1.11
C THR A 139 -1.69 11.40 0.94
N GLY A 140 -1.52 10.73 -0.19
CA GLY A 140 -0.35 9.90 -0.40
C GLY A 140 -0.39 9.09 -1.68
N THR A 141 0.49 8.13 -1.78
CA THR A 141 0.54 7.18 -2.90
C THR A 141 0.80 5.77 -2.39
N ALA A 142 0.65 4.79 -3.27
CA ALA A 142 0.91 3.39 -2.99
C ALA A 142 1.84 2.80 -4.05
N TYR A 143 2.58 1.77 -3.71
CA TYR A 143 3.24 0.93 -4.71
C TYR A 143 3.29 -0.53 -4.23
N ILE A 144 3.33 -1.43 -5.21
CA ILE A 144 3.40 -2.87 -5.00
C ILE A 144 4.71 -3.34 -5.57
N VAL A 145 5.50 -4.08 -4.80
CA VAL A 145 6.68 -4.80 -5.28
C VAL A 145 6.30 -6.27 -5.42
N MET A 146 6.61 -6.89 -6.54
CA MET A 146 6.39 -8.30 -6.79
C MET A 146 7.65 -8.94 -7.33
N ASP A 147 8.08 -10.04 -6.70
CA ASP A 147 9.15 -10.90 -7.17
C ASP A 147 8.57 -11.94 -8.14
N PRO A 148 8.91 -11.88 -9.44
CA PRO A 148 8.37 -12.81 -10.43
C PRO A 148 8.85 -14.25 -10.21
N GLU A 149 9.96 -14.49 -9.51
CA GLU A 149 10.54 -15.81 -9.29
C GLU A 149 9.91 -16.55 -8.11
N THR A 150 9.37 -15.83 -7.13
CA THR A 150 8.82 -16.44 -5.90
C THR A 150 7.34 -16.13 -5.67
N GLY A 151 6.79 -15.13 -6.36
CA GLY A 151 5.45 -14.60 -6.08
C GLY A 151 5.40 -13.77 -4.78
N TYR A 152 6.54 -13.54 -4.11
CA TYR A 152 6.62 -12.61 -2.98
C TYR A 152 6.08 -11.25 -3.40
N SER A 153 5.21 -10.68 -2.58
CA SER A 153 4.60 -9.38 -2.83
C SER A 153 4.67 -8.51 -1.59
N ASN A 154 5.04 -7.24 -1.78
CA ASN A 154 5.06 -6.21 -0.75
C ASN A 154 4.13 -5.07 -1.16
N PHE A 155 3.24 -4.67 -0.26
CA PHE A 155 2.22 -3.66 -0.48
C PHE A 155 2.53 -2.46 0.41
N THR A 156 2.95 -1.35 -0.18
CA THR A 156 3.37 -0.17 0.58
C THR A 156 2.44 1.01 0.31
N LEU A 157 1.90 1.57 1.38
CA LEU A 157 1.25 2.88 1.38
C LEU A 157 2.24 3.91 1.96
N PHE A 158 2.40 5.02 1.24
CA PHE A 158 3.19 6.16 1.69
C PHE A 158 2.31 7.42 1.70
N GLY A 159 2.45 8.25 2.71
CA GLY A 159 1.77 9.54 2.76
C GLY A 159 1.58 10.02 4.18
N HIS A 160 0.61 10.91 4.35
CA HIS A 160 0.22 11.46 5.63
C HIS A 160 -1.29 11.68 5.68
N LEU A 161 -1.77 12.04 6.86
CA LEU A 161 -3.15 12.45 7.03
C LEU A 161 -3.38 13.84 6.41
N ALA A 162 -4.50 13.99 5.71
CA ALA A 162 -4.95 15.28 5.21
C ALA A 162 -5.42 16.14 6.39
N GLY A 163 -4.88 17.37 6.50
CA GLY A 163 -5.28 18.36 7.51
C GLY A 163 -4.62 18.25 8.88
N ALA A 164 -3.43 17.62 8.98
CA ALA A 164 -2.56 17.70 10.14
C ALA A 164 -1.84 19.06 10.23
#